data_AF-A0A1Z8UID4-F1
#
_entry.id   AF-A0A1Z8UID4-F1
#
_cell.length_a   1.000
_cell.length_b   1.000
_cell.length_c   1.000
_cell.angle_alpha   90.00
_cell.angle_beta   90.00
_cell.angle_gamma   90.00
#
_symmetry.space_group_name_H-M   'P 1'
#
loop_
_entity.id
_entity.type
_entity.pdbx_description
1 polymer ?
#
loop_
_entity_poly.entity_id
_entity_poly.type
_entity_poly.pdbx_seq_one_letter_code
_entity_poly.pdbx_strand_id
1 'polypeptide(L)'
;MARLLPVFFCTLIVHATAIGEEFETEIFRPEAGKFPPFEKAHAYRGELIFVDHANRRGSIRVEGTGKFYRNNPHPFALLPYGMVRYHNAPADLRDVPLGTVMHAYGFLPPDPKTSSVPVLPPNNKDKDAGHYRGIGIFPAENHILLLEDEPSHCKRNGLVWKLKEVNLNNLIGTIVASRQTKDNGETEAEPQTMTFDSATRIWRGRESIRISDLIEEKVWPANGKKDLSDQPVLLGITWKPAPGDGLSGAFTSFHISDIWLDDQSIEHAAYFQTQKHNSFIRTRWMPAYVNEVK
;
A
#
# COMPACT_ATOMS: atom_id res chain seq x y z
N MET A 1 -10.28 21.02 -84.64
CA MET A 1 -11.32 21.06 -83.59
C MET A 1 -10.84 20.27 -82.39
N ALA A 2 -10.79 20.96 -81.25
CA ALA A 2 -10.57 20.56 -79.85
C ALA A 2 -9.77 19.27 -79.52
N ARG A 3 -8.54 19.47 -79.02
CA ARG A 3 -7.77 18.51 -78.22
C ARG A 3 -8.28 18.51 -76.78
N LEU A 4 -8.58 17.33 -76.22
CA LEU A 4 -8.84 17.14 -74.79
C LEU A 4 -7.53 17.24 -73.99
N LEU A 5 -7.47 18.13 -73.00
CA LEU A 5 -6.45 18.18 -71.95
C LEU A 5 -7.04 17.59 -70.66
N PRO A 6 -6.33 16.71 -69.94
CA PRO A 6 -6.77 16.23 -68.64
C PRO A 6 -6.44 17.26 -67.54
N VAL A 7 -7.44 17.56 -66.70
CA VAL A 7 -7.30 18.40 -65.50
C VAL A 7 -6.64 17.57 -64.40
N PHE A 8 -5.42 17.96 -63.99
CA PHE A 8 -4.75 17.42 -62.82
C PHE A 8 -5.29 18.10 -61.55
N PHE A 9 -5.93 17.32 -60.67
CA PHE A 9 -6.33 17.76 -59.33
C PHE A 9 -5.13 17.64 -58.38
N CYS A 10 -4.51 18.76 -58.02
CA CYS A 10 -3.52 18.83 -56.94
C CYS A 10 -4.24 18.85 -55.59
N THR A 11 -4.15 17.77 -54.82
CA THR A 11 -4.60 17.69 -53.43
C THR A 11 -3.48 18.16 -52.50
N LEU A 12 -3.67 19.34 -51.89
CA LEU A 12 -2.80 19.87 -50.83
C LEU A 12 -3.09 19.12 -49.53
N ILE A 13 -2.14 18.32 -49.05
CA ILE A 13 -2.20 17.67 -47.74
C ILE A 13 -1.64 18.65 -46.71
N VAL A 14 -2.52 19.32 -45.97
CA VAL A 14 -2.17 20.12 -44.79
C VAL A 14 -1.87 19.17 -43.64
N HIS A 15 -0.59 19.04 -43.27
CA HIS A 15 -0.19 18.35 -42.05
C HIS A 15 -0.48 19.27 -40.86
N ALA A 16 -1.56 19.00 -40.13
CA ALA A 16 -1.83 19.63 -38.85
C ALA A 16 -0.85 19.09 -37.80
N THR A 17 0.13 19.89 -37.41
CA THR A 17 0.92 19.65 -36.20
C THR A 17 0.01 19.77 -34.99
N ALA A 18 -0.31 18.65 -34.34
CA ALA A 18 -1.00 18.65 -33.06
C ALA A 18 -0.06 19.25 -32.01
N ILE A 19 -0.34 20.49 -31.62
CA ILE A 19 0.19 21.09 -30.40
C ILE A 19 -0.49 20.36 -29.26
N GLY A 20 0.28 19.59 -28.49
CA GLY A 20 -0.22 18.97 -27.27
C GLY A 20 -0.61 20.07 -26.28
N GLU A 21 -1.88 20.15 -25.95
CA GLU A 21 -2.33 20.88 -24.76
C GLU A 21 -1.76 20.16 -23.53
N GLU A 22 -0.88 20.83 -22.79
CA GLU A 22 -0.59 20.46 -21.40
C GLU A 22 -1.90 20.57 -20.63
N PHE A 23 -2.51 19.44 -20.31
CA PHE A 23 -3.59 19.39 -19.33
C PHE A 23 -3.02 19.83 -17.98
N GLU A 24 -3.25 21.09 -17.61
CA GLU A 24 -3.27 21.49 -16.21
C GLU A 24 -4.28 20.58 -15.51
N THR A 25 -3.77 19.59 -14.78
CA THR A 25 -4.62 18.72 -13.98
C THR A 25 -5.26 19.57 -12.90
N GLU A 26 -6.54 19.86 -13.06
CA GLU A 26 -7.32 20.64 -12.11
C GLU A 26 -7.12 20.05 -10.69
N ILE A 27 -6.62 20.87 -9.77
CA ILE A 27 -6.28 20.46 -8.42
C ILE A 27 -7.56 20.01 -7.70
N PHE A 28 -7.71 18.71 -7.48
CA PHE A 28 -8.90 18.16 -6.85
C PHE A 28 -8.82 18.21 -5.31
N ARG A 29 -9.88 18.73 -4.68
CA ARG A 29 -10.10 18.68 -3.23
C ARG A 29 -11.47 18.07 -2.93
N PRO A 30 -11.62 17.25 -1.88
CA PRO A 30 -12.92 16.75 -1.46
C PRO A 30 -13.83 17.90 -1.03
N GLU A 31 -15.10 17.83 -1.42
CA GLU A 31 -16.12 18.77 -0.98
C GLU A 31 -16.78 18.29 0.32
N ALA A 32 -17.07 19.21 1.23
CA ALA A 32 -17.79 18.90 2.46
C ALA A 32 -19.19 18.31 2.14
N GLY A 33 -19.54 17.21 2.82
CA GLY A 33 -20.83 16.53 2.64
C GLY A 33 -20.93 15.64 1.40
N LYS A 34 -19.88 15.53 0.58
CA LYS A 34 -19.83 14.62 -0.58
C LYS A 34 -18.74 13.56 -0.41
N PHE A 35 -19.01 12.37 -0.91
CA PHE A 35 -17.99 11.33 -1.05
C PHE A 35 -17.15 11.61 -2.29
N PRO A 36 -15.81 11.78 -2.16
CA PRO A 36 -14.95 12.01 -3.31
C PRO A 36 -14.81 10.70 -4.11
N PRO A 37 -14.71 10.78 -5.45
CA PRO A 37 -14.42 9.62 -6.29
C PRO A 37 -13.09 8.97 -5.89
N PHE A 38 -13.07 7.65 -5.72
CA PHE A 38 -11.89 6.92 -5.24
C PHE A 38 -10.71 7.03 -6.21
N GLU A 39 -10.99 7.09 -7.51
CA GLU A 39 -10.03 7.15 -8.61
C GLU A 39 -9.19 8.45 -8.58
N LYS A 40 -9.70 9.49 -7.90
CA LYS A 40 -8.98 10.76 -7.72
C LYS A 40 -8.04 10.74 -6.50
N ALA A 41 -8.08 9.69 -5.68
CA ALA A 41 -7.18 9.58 -4.53
C ALA A 41 -5.76 9.26 -5.00
N HIS A 42 -4.78 9.96 -4.43
CA HIS A 42 -3.38 9.62 -4.63
C HIS A 42 -3.04 8.41 -3.76
N ALA A 43 -2.56 7.34 -4.40
CA ALA A 43 -2.15 6.11 -3.76
C ALA A 43 -0.66 6.16 -3.40
N TYR A 44 -0.33 5.82 -2.16
CA TYR A 44 1.05 5.63 -1.69
C TYR A 44 1.09 4.58 -0.58
N ARG A 45 2.28 4.05 -0.30
CA ARG A 45 2.49 2.99 0.70
C ARG A 45 3.56 3.41 1.68
N GLY A 46 3.51 2.89 2.90
CA GLY A 46 4.57 3.11 3.88
C GLY A 46 4.29 2.49 5.23
N GLU A 47 5.28 2.58 6.12
CA GLU A 47 5.21 2.03 7.48
C GLU A 47 4.42 2.97 8.40
N LEU A 48 3.43 2.44 9.10
CA LEU A 48 2.72 3.16 10.16
C LEU A 48 3.60 3.29 11.40
N ILE A 49 3.89 4.52 11.81
CA ILE A 49 4.91 4.82 12.85
C ILE A 49 4.35 5.59 14.05
N PHE A 50 3.18 6.19 13.89
CA PHE A 50 2.49 6.93 14.96
C PHE A 50 0.99 6.84 14.73
N VAL A 51 0.24 6.73 15.83
CA VAL A 51 -1.23 6.67 15.84
C VAL A 51 -1.76 7.57 16.95
N ASP A 52 -2.64 8.50 16.57
CA ASP A 52 -3.58 9.19 17.44
C ASP A 52 -4.98 8.81 16.99
N HIS A 53 -5.44 7.66 17.47
CA HIS A 53 -6.71 7.07 17.07
C HIS A 53 -7.92 7.93 17.48
N ALA A 54 -7.81 8.69 18.58
CA ALA A 54 -8.90 9.54 19.07
C ALA A 54 -9.16 10.70 18.11
N ASN A 55 -8.09 11.34 17.62
CA ASN A 55 -8.20 12.40 16.62
C ASN A 55 -8.20 11.87 15.17
N ARG A 56 -8.17 10.54 14.99
CA ARG A 56 -8.11 9.86 13.69
C ARG A 56 -6.94 10.33 12.84
N ARG A 57 -5.78 10.52 13.48
CA ARG A 57 -4.51 10.94 12.86
C ARG A 57 -3.45 9.88 13.06
N GLY A 58 -2.42 9.96 12.25
CA GLY A 58 -1.22 9.15 12.42
C GLY A 58 -0.08 9.73 11.62
N SER A 59 1.02 8.97 11.55
CA SER A 59 2.10 9.26 10.63
C SER A 59 2.51 7.99 9.91
N ILE A 60 2.82 8.12 8.62
CA ILE A 60 3.37 7.05 7.79
C ILE A 60 4.77 7.46 7.38
N ARG A 61 5.74 6.55 7.48
CA ARG A 61 7.01 6.69 6.78
C ARG A 61 6.79 6.19 5.35
N VAL A 62 6.61 7.13 4.43
CA VAL A 62 6.26 6.84 3.03
C VAL A 62 7.44 6.17 2.33
N GLU A 63 7.13 5.13 1.56
CA GLU A 63 8.06 4.44 0.68
C GLU A 63 8.43 5.35 -0.49
N GLY A 64 9.72 5.48 -0.75
CA GLY A 64 10.25 6.24 -1.89
C GLY A 64 11.39 5.48 -2.54
N THR A 65 11.97 6.05 -3.58
CA THR A 65 13.05 5.41 -4.37
C THR A 65 14.40 5.33 -3.66
N GLY A 66 14.55 6.00 -2.50
CA GLY A 66 15.79 6.04 -1.73
C GLY A 66 15.83 5.07 -0.54
N LYS A 67 16.65 5.40 0.46
CA LYS A 67 16.80 4.61 1.69
C LYS A 67 15.61 4.82 2.61
N PHE A 68 14.70 3.85 2.61
CA PHE A 68 13.44 3.88 3.37
C PHE A 68 13.60 4.38 4.82
N TYR A 69 14.56 3.85 5.59
CA TYR A 69 14.77 4.20 7.00
C TYR A 69 15.08 5.69 7.26
N ARG A 70 15.54 6.43 6.24
CA ARG A 70 15.83 7.88 6.34
C ARG A 70 14.61 8.75 6.09
N ASN A 71 13.49 8.15 5.67
CA ASN A 71 12.28 8.90 5.42
C ASN A 71 11.67 9.32 6.77
N ASN A 72 11.46 10.63 6.90
CA ASN A 72 10.81 11.21 8.06
C ASN A 72 9.35 10.73 8.13
N PRO A 73 8.81 10.66 9.35
CA PRO A 73 7.37 10.58 9.56
C PRO A 73 6.60 11.60 8.73
N HIS A 74 5.62 11.14 7.94
CA HIS A 74 4.69 11.99 7.21
C HIS A 74 3.30 11.93 7.87
N PRO A 75 2.85 13.00 8.54
CA PRO A 75 1.57 13.02 9.23
C PRO A 75 0.39 12.95 8.26
N PHE A 76 -0.65 12.22 8.67
CA PHE A 76 -1.92 12.13 7.96
C PHE A 76 -3.10 12.30 8.91
N ALA A 77 -4.25 12.70 8.35
CA ALA A 77 -5.54 12.66 9.02
C ALA A 77 -6.51 11.81 8.18
N LEU A 78 -7.34 10.99 8.82
CA LEU A 78 -8.44 10.36 8.11
C LEU A 78 -9.51 11.41 7.81
N LEU A 79 -10.10 11.34 6.62
CA LEU A 79 -11.34 12.06 6.34
C LEU A 79 -12.44 11.61 7.35
N PRO A 80 -13.49 12.42 7.60
CA PRO A 80 -14.56 12.05 8.52
C PRO A 80 -15.17 10.68 8.23
N TYR A 81 -15.31 10.35 6.95
CA TYR A 81 -15.78 9.06 6.43
C TYR A 81 -14.64 8.11 5.99
N GLY A 82 -13.40 8.42 6.34
CA GLY A 82 -12.24 7.59 6.00
C GLY A 82 -12.32 6.22 6.69
N MET A 83 -11.86 5.18 6.01
CA MET A 83 -11.89 3.80 6.51
C MET A 83 -10.48 3.30 6.79
N VAL A 84 -10.36 2.49 7.85
CA VAL A 84 -9.16 1.70 8.11
C VAL A 84 -9.51 0.22 7.93
N ARG A 85 -8.66 -0.53 7.25
CA ARG A 85 -8.78 -1.99 7.11
C ARG A 85 -7.51 -2.67 7.62
N TYR A 86 -7.71 -3.75 8.36
CA TYR A 86 -6.64 -4.60 8.87
C TYR A 86 -7.09 -6.04 8.80
N HIS A 87 -6.22 -6.96 8.39
CA HIS A 87 -6.53 -8.38 8.23
C HIS A 87 -7.81 -8.62 7.40
N ASN A 88 -7.97 -7.89 6.30
CA ASN A 88 -9.14 -7.93 5.41
C ASN A 88 -10.50 -7.61 6.08
N ALA A 89 -10.49 -6.89 7.20
CA ALA A 89 -11.70 -6.47 7.92
C ALA A 89 -11.64 -4.98 8.32
N PRO A 90 -12.79 -4.33 8.57
CA PRO A 90 -12.83 -2.98 9.15
C PRO A 90 -12.06 -2.91 10.48
N ALA A 91 -11.36 -1.80 10.69
CA ALA A 91 -10.52 -1.57 11.86
C ALA A 91 -10.59 -0.12 12.33
N ASP A 92 -10.17 0.10 13.57
CA ASP A 92 -9.78 1.43 14.05
C ASP A 92 -8.24 1.57 14.01
N LEU A 93 -7.70 2.79 13.98
CA LEU A 93 -6.24 2.99 13.95
C LEU A 93 -5.54 2.32 15.15
N ARG A 94 -6.21 2.21 16.31
CA ARG A 94 -5.66 1.51 17.48
C ARG A 94 -5.44 0.02 17.27
N ASP A 95 -6.13 -0.58 16.29
CA ASP A 95 -6.08 -2.01 16.03
C ASP A 95 -4.87 -2.41 15.22
N VAL A 96 -4.30 -1.47 14.48
CA VAL A 96 -3.16 -1.67 13.60
C VAL A 96 -1.87 -1.52 14.41
N PRO A 97 -1.02 -2.55 14.50
CA PRO A 97 0.28 -2.44 15.13
C PRO A 97 1.16 -1.38 14.45
N LEU A 98 1.97 -0.67 15.24
CA LEU A 98 3.03 0.15 14.67
C LEU A 98 4.06 -0.75 13.97
N GLY A 99 4.64 -0.24 12.89
CA GLY A 99 5.53 -0.98 12.00
C GLY A 99 4.80 -1.65 10.84
N THR A 100 3.46 -1.79 10.87
CA THR A 100 2.68 -2.34 9.75
C THR A 100 2.80 -1.45 8.53
N VAL A 101 3.07 -2.05 7.36
CA VAL A 101 3.05 -1.35 6.10
C VAL A 101 1.61 -1.23 5.60
N MET A 102 1.20 0.02 5.40
CA MET A 102 -0.15 0.39 5.01
C MET A 102 -0.14 1.02 3.61
N HIS A 103 -1.21 0.77 2.86
CA HIS A 103 -1.59 1.47 1.64
C HIS A 103 -2.54 2.60 2.00
N ALA A 104 -2.19 3.81 1.60
CA ALA A 104 -2.95 5.02 1.82
C ALA A 104 -3.50 5.55 0.49
N TYR A 105 -4.78 5.91 0.51
CA TYR A 105 -5.47 6.58 -0.58
C TYR A 105 -5.92 7.94 -0.08
N GLY A 106 -5.13 8.96 -0.43
CA GLY A 106 -5.26 10.30 0.14
C GLY A 106 -5.75 11.34 -0.85
N PHE A 107 -6.26 12.43 -0.28
CA PHE A 107 -6.60 13.65 -1.00
C PHE A 107 -5.88 14.83 -0.38
N LEU A 108 -5.79 15.91 -1.15
CA LEU A 108 -5.44 17.21 -0.61
C LEU A 108 -6.43 17.63 0.50
N PRO A 109 -6.02 18.49 1.45
CA PRO A 109 -6.91 18.95 2.51
C PRO A 109 -8.21 19.54 1.93
N PRO A 110 -9.41 19.12 2.40
CA PRO A 110 -10.68 19.70 1.96
C PRO A 110 -10.69 21.24 2.12
N ASP A 111 -10.27 21.71 3.31
CA ASP A 111 -9.96 23.12 3.56
C ASP A 111 -8.53 23.24 4.12
N PRO A 112 -7.58 23.85 3.39
CA PRO A 112 -6.23 24.10 3.86
C PRO A 112 -6.13 24.90 5.17
N LYS A 113 -7.07 25.82 5.44
CA LYS A 113 -6.99 26.71 6.61
C LYS A 113 -7.32 25.99 7.91
N THR A 114 -8.15 24.96 7.84
CA THR A 114 -8.56 24.15 9.00
C THR A 114 -7.89 22.77 9.01
N SER A 115 -6.86 22.58 8.16
CA SER A 115 -6.15 21.31 8.07
C SER A 115 -5.54 20.94 9.41
N SER A 116 -5.77 19.69 9.80
CA SER A 116 -5.33 19.17 11.11
C SER A 116 -3.93 18.54 11.09
N VAL A 117 -3.34 18.50 9.90
CA VAL A 117 -1.98 18.06 9.58
C VAL A 117 -1.32 19.07 8.63
N PRO A 118 0.02 19.06 8.47
CA PRO A 118 0.71 20.04 7.63
C PRO A 118 0.17 20.09 6.20
N VAL A 119 -0.04 21.30 5.67
CA VAL A 119 -0.44 21.52 4.28
C VAL A 119 0.81 21.64 3.42
N LEU A 120 0.94 20.78 2.42
CA LEU A 120 2.06 20.79 1.48
C LEU A 120 1.60 21.28 0.10
N PRO A 121 2.52 21.80 -0.74
CA PRO A 121 2.22 22.15 -2.13
C PRO A 121 1.69 20.93 -2.91
N PRO A 122 0.68 21.05 -3.79
CA PRO A 122 0.11 19.88 -4.49
C PRO A 122 1.12 19.03 -5.27
N ASN A 123 2.20 19.64 -5.78
CA ASN A 123 3.29 18.94 -6.48
C ASN A 123 4.34 18.32 -5.54
N ASN A 124 4.10 18.25 -4.23
CA ASN A 124 5.12 17.78 -3.28
C ASN A 124 5.40 16.27 -3.39
N LYS A 125 4.47 15.50 -3.98
CA LYS A 125 4.67 14.10 -4.34
C LYS A 125 5.69 13.89 -5.47
N ASP A 126 6.01 14.94 -6.23
CA ASP A 126 6.96 14.85 -7.34
C ASP A 126 8.35 15.40 -6.96
N LYS A 127 8.50 15.90 -5.73
CA LYS A 127 9.76 16.49 -5.27
C LYS A 127 10.75 15.44 -4.80
N ASP A 128 12.00 15.62 -5.21
CA ASP A 128 13.14 14.91 -4.65
C ASP A 128 13.46 15.44 -3.24
N ALA A 129 13.45 14.56 -2.25
CA ALA A 129 13.86 14.86 -0.88
C ALA A 129 15.38 14.65 -0.64
N GLY A 130 16.14 14.51 -1.73
CA GLY A 130 17.58 14.37 -1.77
C GLY A 130 18.03 12.94 -2.07
N HIS A 131 19.29 12.82 -2.50
CA HIS A 131 19.91 11.59 -3.01
C HIS A 131 19.67 10.33 -2.15
N TYR A 132 19.57 10.47 -0.83
CA TYR A 132 19.40 9.32 0.07
C TYR A 132 17.95 8.95 0.37
N ARG A 133 16.97 9.79 0.03
CA ARG A 133 15.56 9.63 0.43
C ARG A 133 14.67 9.37 -0.78
N GLY A 134 15.04 9.95 -1.93
CA GLY A 134 14.33 9.77 -3.18
C GLY A 134 13.13 10.70 -3.31
N ILE A 135 12.28 10.37 -4.27
CA ILE A 135 11.16 11.19 -4.71
C ILE A 135 9.86 10.73 -4.04
N GLY A 136 8.96 11.67 -3.76
CA GLY A 136 7.56 11.38 -3.43
C GLY A 136 7.27 10.91 -2.02
N ILE A 137 8.23 11.06 -1.10
CA ILE A 137 8.08 10.64 0.30
C ILE A 137 7.21 11.58 1.16
N PHE A 138 6.70 12.65 0.58
CA PHE A 138 5.88 13.67 1.25
C PHE A 138 4.72 14.11 0.35
N PRO A 139 3.77 13.22 0.01
CA PRO A 139 2.60 13.61 -0.77
C PRO A 139 1.82 14.71 -0.06
N ALA A 140 1.23 15.64 -0.80
CA ALA A 140 0.34 16.64 -0.21
C ALA A 140 -1.04 16.05 0.14
N GLU A 141 -1.32 14.88 -0.43
CA GLU A 141 -2.53 14.10 -0.27
C GLU A 141 -2.53 13.32 1.05
N ASN A 142 -2.46 14.04 2.16
CA ASN A 142 -2.38 13.47 3.51
C ASN A 142 -3.73 13.43 4.26
N HIS A 143 -4.84 13.66 3.55
CA HIS A 143 -6.20 13.44 4.06
C HIS A 143 -6.75 12.13 3.50
N ILE A 144 -6.66 11.07 4.29
CA ILE A 144 -6.83 9.69 3.83
C ILE A 144 -8.30 9.28 3.83
N LEU A 145 -8.77 8.79 2.68
CA LEU A 145 -10.06 8.13 2.51
C LEU A 145 -9.98 6.65 2.91
N LEU A 146 -8.91 5.96 2.54
CA LEU A 146 -8.72 4.55 2.84
C LEU A 146 -7.29 4.30 3.27
N LEU A 147 -7.13 3.68 4.44
CA LEU A 147 -5.87 3.15 4.95
C LEU A 147 -6.02 1.65 5.15
N GLU A 148 -5.22 0.83 4.47
CA GLU A 148 -5.39 -0.62 4.53
C GLU A 148 -4.05 -1.36 4.55
N ASP A 149 -3.98 -2.46 5.30
CA ASP A 149 -2.80 -3.32 5.30
C ASP A 149 -2.66 -4.12 3.99
N GLU A 150 -1.49 -4.73 3.79
CA GLU A 150 -1.17 -5.46 2.56
C GLU A 150 -2.19 -6.59 2.23
N PRO A 151 -2.65 -7.44 3.16
CA PRO A 151 -3.69 -8.43 2.87
C PRO A 151 -5.02 -7.80 2.44
N SER A 152 -5.46 -6.72 3.10
CA SER A 152 -6.70 -6.01 2.73
C SER A 152 -6.59 -5.40 1.34
N HIS A 153 -5.46 -4.74 1.04
CA HIS A 153 -5.17 -4.19 -0.27
C HIS A 153 -5.20 -5.28 -1.34
N CYS A 154 -4.52 -6.40 -1.11
CA CYS A 154 -4.51 -7.52 -2.04
C CYS A 154 -5.92 -8.07 -2.28
N LYS A 155 -6.69 -8.35 -1.23
CA LYS A 155 -8.06 -8.88 -1.37
C LYS A 155 -8.99 -7.91 -2.09
N ARG A 156 -8.91 -6.62 -1.81
CA ARG A 156 -9.74 -5.59 -2.47
C ARG A 156 -9.45 -5.50 -3.98
N ASN A 157 -8.20 -5.68 -4.38
CA ASN A 157 -7.78 -5.53 -5.78
C ASN A 157 -7.61 -6.88 -6.51
N GLY A 158 -8.03 -8.01 -5.92
CA GLY A 158 -7.90 -9.33 -6.54
C GLY A 158 -6.44 -9.78 -6.71
N LEU A 159 -5.53 -9.33 -5.84
CA LEU A 159 -4.10 -9.64 -5.88
C LEU A 159 -3.73 -10.71 -4.85
N VAL A 160 -2.60 -11.37 -5.12
CA VAL A 160 -1.92 -12.32 -4.22
C VAL A 160 -0.41 -12.12 -4.32
N TRP A 161 0.32 -12.56 -3.31
CA TRP A 161 1.77 -12.71 -3.39
C TRP A 161 2.11 -14.12 -3.84
N LYS A 162 3.09 -14.26 -4.73
CA LYS A 162 3.65 -15.54 -5.17
C LYS A 162 5.02 -15.70 -4.56
N LEU A 163 5.18 -16.72 -3.73
CA LEU A 163 6.45 -17.04 -3.11
C LEU A 163 7.33 -17.77 -4.12
N LYS A 164 8.48 -17.20 -4.45
CA LYS A 164 9.41 -17.75 -5.46
C LYS A 164 10.49 -18.59 -4.83
N GLU A 165 11.24 -18.01 -3.89
CA GLU A 165 12.37 -18.67 -3.23
C GLU A 165 12.36 -18.31 -1.74
N VAL A 166 12.63 -19.30 -0.89
CA VAL A 166 13.01 -19.09 0.50
C VAL A 166 14.49 -19.42 0.68
N ASN A 167 15.21 -18.56 1.39
CA ASN A 167 16.57 -18.82 1.86
C ASN A 167 16.58 -18.75 3.38
N LEU A 168 16.83 -19.88 4.04
CA LEU A 168 16.74 -20.03 5.49
C LEU A 168 18.11 -20.34 6.10
N ASN A 169 18.44 -19.70 7.22
CA ASN A 169 19.58 -20.05 8.06
C ASN A 169 19.21 -19.84 9.53
N ASN A 170 19.18 -20.91 10.34
CA ASN A 170 18.85 -20.86 11.77
C ASN A 170 17.54 -20.11 12.08
N LEU A 171 16.44 -20.49 11.41
CA LEU A 171 15.09 -19.90 11.57
C LEU A 171 14.95 -18.41 11.20
N ILE A 172 15.97 -17.83 10.59
CA ILE A 172 15.98 -16.46 10.05
C ILE A 172 16.29 -16.56 8.56
N GLY A 173 15.72 -15.68 7.74
CA GLY A 173 15.95 -15.77 6.32
C GLY A 173 15.36 -14.65 5.49
N THR A 174 15.37 -14.89 4.19
CA THR A 174 14.75 -14.03 3.19
C THR A 174 13.82 -14.84 2.29
N ILE A 175 12.71 -14.21 1.90
CA ILE A 175 11.79 -14.71 0.88
C ILE A 175 11.83 -13.74 -0.29
N VAL A 176 11.94 -14.29 -1.50
CA VAL A 176 11.69 -13.56 -2.75
C VAL A 176 10.24 -13.81 -3.14
N ALA A 177 9.46 -12.75 -3.32
CA ALA A 177 8.07 -12.85 -3.73
C ALA A 177 7.68 -11.72 -4.70
N SER A 178 6.74 -11.97 -5.59
CA SER A 178 6.12 -10.93 -6.43
C SER A 178 4.63 -10.84 -6.16
N ARG A 179 4.08 -9.62 -6.27
CA ARG A 179 2.64 -9.41 -6.17
C ARG A 179 2.03 -9.43 -7.56
N GLN A 180 0.98 -10.21 -7.75
CA GLN A 180 0.30 -10.35 -9.05
C GLN A 180 -1.20 -10.55 -8.87
N THR A 181 -1.93 -10.49 -9.97
CA THR A 181 -3.36 -10.82 -10.00
C THR A 181 -3.60 -12.30 -9.70
N LYS A 182 -4.71 -12.62 -9.00
CA LYS A 182 -5.05 -14.00 -8.61
C LYS A 182 -5.27 -14.92 -9.83
N ASP A 183 -5.76 -14.36 -10.93
CA ASP A 183 -6.14 -15.11 -12.15
C ASP A 183 -5.04 -15.15 -13.23
N ASN A 184 -3.77 -15.01 -12.85
CA ASN A 184 -2.60 -15.01 -13.76
C ASN A 184 -2.69 -13.96 -14.90
N GLY A 185 -3.32 -12.80 -14.64
CA GLY A 185 -3.29 -11.65 -15.55
C GLY A 185 -1.92 -10.97 -15.60
N GLU A 186 -1.66 -10.29 -16.72
CA GLU A 186 -0.34 -9.78 -17.19
C GLU A 186 0.42 -8.82 -16.25
N THR A 187 -0.16 -8.39 -15.12
CA THR A 187 0.48 -7.42 -14.22
C THR A 187 1.18 -8.13 -13.06
N GLU A 188 2.43 -8.54 -13.29
CA GLU A 188 3.36 -8.96 -12.25
C GLU A 188 4.18 -7.75 -11.77
N ALA A 189 4.15 -7.46 -10.47
CA ALA A 189 5.04 -6.47 -9.88
C ALA A 189 6.47 -7.04 -9.74
N GLU A 190 7.47 -6.16 -9.79
CA GLU A 190 8.86 -6.54 -9.61
C GLU A 190 9.06 -7.39 -8.33
N PRO A 191 9.78 -8.53 -8.42
CA PRO A 191 10.07 -9.37 -7.26
C PRO A 191 10.78 -8.59 -6.15
N GLN A 192 10.30 -8.76 -4.93
CA GLN A 192 10.85 -8.14 -3.74
C GLN A 192 11.46 -9.20 -2.83
N THR A 193 12.66 -8.90 -2.33
CA THR A 193 13.29 -9.68 -1.26
C THR A 193 12.88 -9.10 0.08
N MET A 194 12.19 -9.90 0.90
CA MET A 194 11.75 -9.53 2.24
C MET A 194 12.37 -10.46 3.28
N THR A 195 12.65 -9.93 4.47
CA THR A 195 13.18 -10.73 5.59
C THR A 195 12.05 -11.41 6.35
N PHE A 196 12.38 -12.49 7.05
CA PHE A 196 11.49 -13.14 8.01
C PHE A 196 12.34 -13.77 9.13
N ASP A 197 11.71 -14.09 10.25
CA ASP A 197 12.39 -14.77 11.37
C ASP A 197 11.42 -15.65 12.17
N SER A 198 11.89 -16.24 13.26
CA SER A 198 11.10 -17.11 14.14
C SER A 198 9.81 -16.49 14.69
N ALA A 199 9.67 -15.15 14.67
CA ALA A 199 8.45 -14.46 15.09
C ALA A 199 7.42 -14.31 13.96
N THR A 200 7.80 -14.58 12.70
CA THR A 200 6.87 -14.60 11.57
C THR A 200 5.82 -15.68 11.79
N ARG A 201 4.54 -15.28 11.82
CA ARG A 201 3.40 -16.18 12.03
C ARG A 201 2.96 -16.76 10.70
N ILE A 202 2.86 -18.07 10.62
CA ILE A 202 2.38 -18.75 9.42
C ILE A 202 1.02 -19.33 9.75
N TRP A 203 0.03 -19.08 8.90
CA TRP A 203 -1.35 -19.46 9.13
C TRP A 203 -1.80 -20.46 8.06
N ARG A 204 -2.28 -21.62 8.51
CA ARG A 204 -2.84 -22.69 7.68
C ARG A 204 -4.20 -23.08 8.24
N GLY A 205 -5.27 -22.82 7.51
CA GLY A 205 -6.63 -22.93 8.02
C GLY A 205 -6.83 -22.08 9.27
N ARG A 206 -7.10 -22.69 10.44
CA ARG A 206 -7.29 -21.97 11.72
C ARG A 206 -6.07 -22.03 12.65
N GLU A 207 -4.99 -22.65 12.19
CA GLU A 207 -3.81 -22.91 13.01
C GLU A 207 -2.71 -21.89 12.71
N SER A 208 -1.99 -21.48 13.75
CA SER A 208 -0.72 -20.78 13.62
C SER A 208 0.40 -21.82 13.74
N ILE A 209 1.14 -22.01 12.66
CA ILE A 209 2.28 -22.92 12.57
C ILE A 209 3.59 -22.15 12.61
N ARG A 210 4.64 -22.82 13.07
CA ARG A 210 5.99 -22.27 13.19
C ARG A 210 6.83 -22.64 11.97
N ILE A 211 7.92 -21.91 11.78
CA ILE A 211 8.94 -22.26 10.79
C ILE A 211 9.53 -23.66 11.06
N SER A 212 9.73 -24.01 12.34
CA SER A 212 10.18 -25.36 12.73
C SER A 212 9.26 -26.46 12.20
N ASP A 213 7.96 -26.25 12.27
CA ASP A 213 6.96 -27.24 11.88
C ASP A 213 7.02 -27.46 10.36
N LEU A 214 7.20 -26.39 9.57
CA LEU A 214 7.43 -26.51 8.12
C LEU A 214 8.73 -27.22 7.76
N ILE A 215 9.78 -27.12 8.58
CA ILE A 215 11.04 -27.85 8.39
C ILE A 215 10.83 -29.34 8.70
N GLU A 216 10.16 -29.66 9.80
CA GLU A 216 9.84 -31.04 10.21
C GLU A 216 8.95 -31.74 9.18
N GLU A 217 7.96 -31.02 8.64
CA GLU A 217 7.10 -31.46 7.52
C GLU A 217 7.84 -31.53 6.17
N LYS A 218 9.12 -31.09 6.10
CA LYS A 218 9.95 -31.02 4.89
C LYS A 218 9.40 -30.09 3.80
N VAL A 219 8.48 -29.20 4.18
CA VAL A 219 7.93 -28.15 3.30
C VAL A 219 8.97 -27.06 3.09
N TRP A 220 9.71 -26.66 4.12
CA TRP A 220 10.83 -25.72 4.02
C TRP A 220 12.18 -26.42 4.30
N PRO A 221 13.30 -25.90 3.76
CA PRO A 221 14.62 -26.48 4.04
C PRO A 221 15.03 -26.16 5.48
N ALA A 222 15.77 -27.06 6.14
CA ALA A 222 16.36 -26.75 7.45
C ALA A 222 17.43 -25.65 7.37
N ASN A 223 18.13 -25.57 6.23
CA ASN A 223 19.11 -24.54 5.91
C ASN A 223 19.27 -24.44 4.38
N GLY A 224 19.58 -23.25 3.88
CA GLY A 224 19.81 -22.97 2.47
C GLY A 224 18.55 -22.55 1.71
N LYS A 225 18.65 -22.62 0.38
CA LYS A 225 17.65 -22.16 -0.56
C LYS A 225 16.68 -23.26 -0.97
N LYS A 226 15.42 -22.90 -1.18
CA LYS A 226 14.39 -23.76 -1.79
C LYS A 226 13.46 -22.92 -2.65
N ASP A 227 13.17 -23.43 -3.84
CA ASP A 227 12.11 -22.93 -4.71
C ASP A 227 10.73 -23.24 -4.10
N LEU A 228 9.86 -22.23 -4.06
CA LEU A 228 8.49 -22.30 -3.55
C LEU A 228 7.44 -22.32 -4.66
N SER A 229 7.87 -22.44 -5.91
CA SER A 229 7.04 -22.73 -7.09
C SER A 229 5.83 -21.80 -7.23
N ASP A 230 6.05 -20.50 -7.01
CA ASP A 230 5.04 -19.45 -7.08
C ASP A 230 3.80 -19.75 -6.21
N GLN A 231 4.03 -20.26 -4.99
CA GLN A 231 2.95 -20.55 -4.05
C GLN A 231 2.15 -19.25 -3.75
N PRO A 232 0.82 -19.22 -4.02
CA PRO A 232 0.00 -18.06 -3.72
C PRO A 232 -0.25 -17.93 -2.21
N VAL A 233 -0.01 -16.75 -1.67
CA VAL A 233 -0.25 -16.40 -0.26
C VAL A 233 -0.72 -14.96 -0.12
N LEU A 234 -1.19 -14.60 1.07
CA LEU A 234 -1.22 -13.20 1.51
C LEU A 234 -0.11 -12.97 2.53
N LEU A 235 0.48 -11.78 2.49
CA LEU A 235 1.59 -11.41 3.37
C LEU A 235 1.20 -10.24 4.25
N GLY A 236 1.47 -10.36 5.55
CA GLY A 236 1.48 -9.25 6.49
C GLY A 236 2.86 -8.63 6.46
N ILE A 237 2.98 -7.39 5.99
CA ILE A 237 4.27 -6.74 5.79
C ILE A 237 4.47 -5.67 6.86
N THR A 238 5.63 -5.69 7.50
CA THR A 238 6.10 -4.66 8.42
C THR A 238 7.46 -4.12 7.97
N TRP A 239 7.93 -3.05 8.60
CA TRP A 239 9.34 -2.67 8.52
C TRP A 239 10.09 -3.12 9.77
N LYS A 240 11.29 -3.68 9.55
CA LYS A 240 12.23 -4.04 10.61
C LYS A 240 13.63 -3.68 10.11
N PRO A 241 14.45 -2.95 10.89
CA PRO A 241 15.83 -2.75 10.52
C PRO A 241 16.53 -4.12 10.46
N ALA A 242 17.05 -4.49 9.29
CA ALA A 242 17.91 -5.66 9.16
C ALA A 242 19.36 -5.24 8.86
N PRO A 243 20.36 -6.01 9.33
CA PRO A 243 21.77 -5.68 9.12
C PRO A 243 22.14 -5.72 7.63
N GLY A 244 22.79 -4.67 7.13
CA GLY A 244 23.35 -4.61 5.77
C GLY A 244 23.83 -3.21 5.41
N ASP A 245 24.73 -3.10 4.43
CA ASP A 245 25.31 -1.84 3.96
C ASP A 245 24.74 -1.39 2.60
N GLY A 246 24.84 -0.09 2.31
CA GLY A 246 24.52 0.45 0.97
C GLY A 246 23.04 0.79 0.69
N LEU A 247 22.69 0.84 -0.60
CA LEU A 247 21.33 1.05 -1.14
C LEU A 247 20.61 -0.28 -1.43
N SER A 248 21.37 -1.38 -1.50
CA SER A 248 20.92 -2.77 -1.61
C SER A 248 20.91 -3.51 -0.27
N GLY A 249 21.24 -2.81 0.83
CA GLY A 249 21.38 -3.38 2.16
C GLY A 249 20.07 -3.53 2.91
N ALA A 250 20.04 -4.39 3.91
CA ALA A 250 18.84 -4.83 4.59
C ALA A 250 18.07 -3.76 5.42
N PHE A 251 18.49 -2.48 5.37
CA PHE A 251 17.71 -1.35 5.89
C PHE A 251 16.72 -0.73 4.88
N THR A 252 16.69 -1.25 3.64
CA THR A 252 15.68 -0.90 2.63
C THR A 252 14.64 -2.01 2.42
N SER A 253 14.88 -3.22 2.94
CA SER A 253 13.98 -4.37 2.81
C SER A 253 12.86 -4.35 3.84
N PHE A 254 11.67 -4.80 3.43
CA PHE A 254 10.57 -5.07 4.34
C PHE A 254 10.73 -6.41 5.05
N HIS A 255 9.89 -6.62 6.06
CA HIS A 255 9.86 -7.83 6.89
C HIS A 255 8.47 -8.46 6.83
N ILE A 256 8.41 -9.78 6.76
CA ILE A 256 7.18 -10.55 6.75
C ILE A 256 6.82 -10.89 8.20
N SER A 257 5.72 -10.30 8.66
CA SER A 257 5.14 -10.56 9.99
C SER A 257 4.19 -11.75 10.00
N ASP A 258 3.43 -11.93 8.91
CA ASP A 258 2.42 -12.98 8.78
C ASP A 258 2.43 -13.55 7.35
N ILE A 259 2.17 -14.85 7.23
CA ILE A 259 1.95 -15.54 5.96
C ILE A 259 0.64 -16.32 6.09
N TRP A 260 -0.37 -15.95 5.30
CA TRP A 260 -1.63 -16.70 5.17
C TRP A 260 -1.53 -17.61 3.95
N LEU A 261 -1.49 -18.92 4.18
CA LEU A 261 -1.27 -19.91 3.12
C LEU A 261 -2.54 -20.24 2.32
N ASP A 262 -3.72 -19.89 2.86
CA ASP A 262 -5.02 -20.21 2.27
C ASP A 262 -6.10 -19.18 2.62
N ASP A 263 -7.20 -19.17 1.85
CA ASP A 263 -8.31 -18.23 2.05
C ASP A 263 -8.98 -18.41 3.43
N GLN A 264 -9.05 -19.64 3.97
CA GLN A 264 -9.64 -19.90 5.29
C GLN A 264 -8.85 -19.20 6.41
N SER A 265 -7.53 -19.12 6.26
CA SER A 265 -6.66 -18.49 7.25
C SER A 265 -6.82 -16.98 7.36
N ILE A 266 -6.97 -16.26 6.23
CA ILE A 266 -7.24 -14.82 6.27
C ILE A 266 -8.68 -14.54 6.69
N GLU A 267 -9.65 -15.40 6.34
CA GLU A 267 -11.03 -15.30 6.81
C GLU A 267 -11.13 -15.45 8.33
N HIS A 268 -10.31 -16.34 8.90
CA HIS A 268 -10.22 -16.50 10.34
C HIS A 268 -9.72 -15.23 11.05
N ALA A 269 -8.68 -14.60 10.51
CA ALA A 269 -8.17 -13.33 11.01
C ALA A 269 -9.20 -12.19 10.85
N ALA A 270 -9.86 -12.12 9.69
CA ALA A 270 -10.91 -11.13 9.39
C ALA A 270 -12.10 -11.25 10.34
N TYR A 271 -12.49 -12.47 10.71
CA TYR A 271 -13.56 -12.70 11.69
C TYR A 271 -13.25 -12.03 13.02
N PHE A 272 -12.07 -12.28 13.60
CA PHE A 272 -11.71 -11.71 14.90
C PHE A 272 -11.53 -10.20 14.85
N GLN A 273 -10.94 -9.68 13.77
CA GLN A 273 -10.82 -8.23 13.60
C GLN A 273 -12.21 -7.57 13.47
N THR A 274 -13.15 -8.20 12.77
CA THR A 274 -14.55 -7.75 12.70
C THR A 274 -15.21 -7.75 14.07
N GLN A 275 -15.02 -8.82 14.87
CA GLN A 275 -15.57 -8.87 16.23
C GLN A 275 -14.98 -7.77 17.13
N LYS A 276 -13.68 -7.50 17.01
CA LYS A 276 -13.00 -6.42 17.73
C LYS A 276 -13.59 -5.06 17.37
N HIS A 277 -13.76 -4.79 16.08
CA HIS A 277 -14.35 -3.55 15.58
C HIS A 277 -15.81 -3.37 16.03
N ASN A 278 -16.63 -4.43 15.92
CA ASN A 278 -18.02 -4.42 16.38
C ASN A 278 -18.14 -4.16 17.89
N SER A 279 -17.28 -4.81 18.69
CA SER A 279 -17.23 -4.59 20.14
C SER A 279 -16.86 -3.14 20.47
N PHE A 280 -15.89 -2.58 19.75
CA PHE A 280 -15.50 -1.18 19.91
C PHE A 280 -16.68 -0.23 19.65
N ILE A 281 -17.35 -0.35 18.49
CA ILE A 281 -18.51 0.48 18.12
C ILE A 281 -19.63 0.36 19.16
N ARG A 282 -19.96 -0.85 19.60
CA ARG A 282 -21.05 -1.06 20.57
C ARG A 282 -20.76 -0.43 21.93
N THR A 283 -19.51 -0.44 22.36
CA THR A 283 -19.11 0.03 23.70
C THR A 283 -18.78 1.52 23.75
N ARG A 284 -18.36 2.11 22.63
CA ARG A 284 -17.82 3.49 22.57
C ARG A 284 -18.48 4.36 21.51
N TRP A 285 -19.55 3.85 20.91
CA TRP A 285 -20.35 4.44 19.84
C TRP A 285 -19.54 4.65 18.56
N MET A 286 -20.21 4.89 17.44
CA MET A 286 -19.51 5.21 16.19
C MET A 286 -18.98 6.65 16.24
N PRO A 287 -17.76 6.91 15.73
CA PRO A 287 -17.33 8.27 15.45
C PRO A 287 -18.37 8.95 14.55
N ALA A 288 -18.86 10.11 14.99
CA ALA A 288 -19.82 10.93 14.25
C ALA A 288 -19.23 12.32 14.00
N TYR A 289 -19.60 12.93 12.88
CA TYR A 289 -19.25 14.31 12.58
C TYR A 289 -20.35 15.24 13.10
N VAL A 290 -20.00 16.16 13.99
CA VAL A 290 -20.90 17.22 14.44
C VAL A 290 -20.85 18.34 13.39
N ASN A 291 -21.91 18.46 12.61
CA ASN A 291 -22.04 19.48 11.56
C ASN A 291 -22.56 20.82 12.10
N GLU A 292 -23.38 20.81 13.14
CA GLU A 292 -23.89 21.98 13.85
C GLU A 292 -24.07 21.68 15.34
N VAL A 293 -23.79 22.64 16.20
CA VAL A 293 -24.23 22.63 17.60
C VAL A 293 -25.21 23.79 17.73
N LYS A 294 -26.47 23.47 18.03
CA LYS A 294 -27.53 24.47 18.25
C LYS A 294 -27.54 24.94 19.69
#